data_AF-M0K6L6-F1
#
_entry.id   AF-M0K6L6-F1
#
_cell.length_a   1.000
_cell.length_b   1.000
_cell.length_c   1.000
_cell.angle_alpha   90.00
_cell.angle_beta   90.00
_cell.angle_gamma   90.00
#
_symmetry.space_group_name_H-M   'P 1'
#
loop_
_entity.id
_entity.type
_entity.pdbx_description
1 polymer ?
#
loop_
_entity_poly.entity_id
_entity_poly.type
_entity_poly.pdbx_seq_one_letter_code
_entity_poly.pdbx_strand_id
1 'polypeptide(L)'
;MAAFDGVRNRLQRVAPATSGRLTASEFLLSGAAAGLFGWGGTQAITWSSRANGALFATALWAVLISGFVGLTVLHAPDSVRFSDAMFAWGTVNTTATAVTIGGLLGVIPAQAAFWHAWVGATAIGYCWTGGVLEGAGQPVRGRGYLGAGVVGLCLLAVGAVAFPLVSPVGYLALAALHALPMALDVRTSLPAVHRTGVVGVAVAAVLVAGLLIA
;
A
#
# COMPACT_ATOMS: atom_id res chain seq x y z
N MET A 1 1.70 -22.77 6.06
CA MET A 1 3.13 -22.49 6.33
C MET A 1 4.04 -23.30 5.41
N ALA A 2 3.96 -24.63 5.38
CA ALA A 2 4.83 -25.50 4.56
C ALA A 2 4.99 -25.14 3.06
N ALA A 3 3.93 -24.67 2.37
CA ALA A 3 4.02 -24.28 0.96
C ALA A 3 4.84 -23.00 0.73
N PHE A 4 4.73 -22.01 1.62
CA PHE A 4 5.53 -20.78 1.55
C PHE A 4 6.99 -21.05 1.91
N ASP A 5 7.26 -22.01 2.79
CA ASP A 5 8.63 -22.39 3.14
C ASP A 5 9.39 -22.98 1.95
N GLY A 6 8.72 -23.82 1.14
CA GLY A 6 9.29 -24.35 -0.10
C GLY A 6 9.62 -23.27 -1.13
N VAL A 7 8.70 -22.30 -1.31
CA VAL A 7 8.89 -21.16 -2.21
C VAL A 7 10.02 -20.25 -1.70
N ARG A 8 10.01 -19.92 -0.40
CA ARG A 8 11.06 -19.13 0.28
C ARG A 8 12.44 -19.74 0.08
N ASN A 9 12.59 -21.04 0.36
CA ASN A 9 13.87 -21.74 0.22
C ASN A 9 14.36 -21.74 -1.23
N ARG A 10 13.44 -21.86 -2.21
CA ARG A 10 13.80 -21.79 -3.62
C ARG A 10 14.24 -20.38 -4.01
N LEU A 11 13.50 -19.36 -3.58
CA LEU A 11 13.81 -17.96 -3.87
C LEU A 11 15.14 -17.54 -3.26
N GLN A 12 15.44 -17.91 -2.02
CA GLN A 12 16.72 -17.63 -1.36
C GLN A 12 17.93 -18.17 -2.16
N ARG A 13 17.78 -19.32 -2.82
CA ARG A 13 18.86 -19.91 -3.63
C ARG A 13 19.09 -19.23 -4.97
N VAL A 14 18.06 -18.61 -5.56
CA VAL A 14 18.13 -18.01 -6.90
C VAL A 14 18.17 -16.48 -6.89
N ALA A 15 17.84 -15.87 -5.75
CA ALA A 15 17.83 -14.43 -5.62
C ALA A 15 19.25 -13.87 -5.68
N PRO A 16 19.45 -12.68 -6.29
CA PRO A 16 20.73 -12.00 -6.27
C PRO A 16 21.23 -11.76 -4.84
N ALA A 17 22.56 -11.71 -4.69
CA ALA A 17 23.17 -11.30 -3.44
C ALA A 17 22.68 -9.88 -3.06
N THR A 18 22.32 -9.71 -1.79
CA THR A 18 21.95 -8.41 -1.23
C THR A 18 23.13 -7.81 -0.49
N SER A 19 23.27 -6.48 -0.54
CA SER A 19 24.24 -5.78 0.30
C SER A 19 23.81 -5.72 1.77
N GLY A 20 22.53 -5.99 2.08
CA GLY A 20 21.97 -5.95 3.43
C GLY A 20 22.05 -4.58 4.12
N ARG A 21 22.25 -3.50 3.35
CA ARG A 21 22.50 -2.15 3.87
C ARG A 21 21.23 -1.42 4.30
N LEU A 22 20.07 -1.82 3.76
CA LEU A 22 18.80 -1.17 4.05
C LEU A 22 18.27 -1.66 5.39
N THR A 23 18.14 -0.76 6.35
CA THR A 23 17.50 -1.05 7.64
C THR A 23 15.99 -1.25 7.47
N ALA A 24 15.36 -1.90 8.45
CA ALA A 24 13.90 -2.07 8.44
C ALA A 24 13.16 -0.71 8.41
N SER A 25 13.68 0.29 9.11
CA SER A 25 13.09 1.64 9.11
C SER A 25 13.21 2.32 7.74
N GLU A 26 14.38 2.25 7.09
CA GLU A 26 14.58 2.81 5.76
C GLU A 26 13.73 2.08 4.71
N PHE A 27 13.57 0.77 4.83
CA PHE A 27 12.66 -0.01 3.99
C PHE A 27 11.20 0.48 4.12
N LEU A 28 10.71 0.63 5.36
CA LEU A 28 9.35 1.13 5.61
C LEU A 28 9.17 2.58 5.09
N LEU A 29 10.15 3.47 5.32
CA LEU A 29 10.10 4.84 4.81
C LEU A 29 10.15 4.90 3.28
N SER A 30 10.92 4.02 2.64
CA SER A 30 10.98 3.90 1.18
C SER A 30 9.63 3.46 0.62
N GLY A 31 8.99 2.47 1.24
CA GLY A 31 7.64 2.03 0.89
C GLY A 31 6.59 3.10 1.12
N ALA A 32 6.69 3.84 2.23
CA ALA A 32 5.82 4.97 2.53
C ALA A 32 5.96 6.09 1.49
N ALA A 33 7.20 6.43 1.11
CA ALA A 33 7.48 7.42 0.09
C ALA A 33 6.96 6.98 -1.28
N ALA A 34 7.23 5.73 -1.68
CA ALA A 34 6.73 5.20 -2.95
C ALA A 34 5.21 5.27 -3.05
N GLY A 35 4.49 4.88 -1.99
CA GLY A 35 3.04 5.00 -1.92
C GLY A 35 2.55 6.45 -1.94
N LEU A 36 3.16 7.33 -1.14
CA LEU A 36 2.79 8.74 -1.08
C LEU A 36 2.93 9.41 -2.44
N PHE A 37 4.09 9.26 -3.09
CA PHE A 37 4.35 9.87 -4.39
C PHE A 37 3.55 9.21 -5.52
N GLY A 38 3.37 7.89 -5.48
CA GLY A 38 2.58 7.17 -6.48
C GLY A 38 1.12 7.58 -6.45
N TRP A 39 0.47 7.50 -5.29
CA TRP A 39 -0.94 7.86 -5.14
C TRP A 39 -1.18 9.37 -5.24
N GLY A 40 -0.33 10.20 -4.63
CA GLY A 40 -0.41 11.65 -4.76
C GLY A 40 -0.19 12.13 -6.20
N GLY A 41 0.77 11.56 -6.90
CA GLY A 41 0.98 11.83 -8.33
C GLY A 41 -0.19 11.36 -9.19
N THR A 42 -0.78 10.20 -8.88
CA THR A 42 -2.00 9.71 -9.54
C THR A 42 -3.18 10.68 -9.36
N GLN A 43 -3.36 11.26 -8.16
CA GLN A 43 -4.35 12.31 -7.94
C GLN A 43 -4.07 13.56 -8.80
N ALA A 44 -2.84 14.06 -8.77
CA ALA A 44 -2.46 15.27 -9.51
C ALA A 44 -2.67 15.11 -11.03
N ILE A 45 -2.36 13.92 -11.56
CA ILE A 45 -2.62 13.59 -12.96
C ILE A 45 -4.13 13.57 -13.23
N THR A 46 -4.93 13.00 -12.33
CA THR A 46 -6.39 12.96 -12.44
C THR A 46 -6.99 14.36 -12.50
N TRP A 47 -6.55 15.28 -11.63
CA TRP A 47 -6.99 16.68 -11.66
C TRP A 47 -6.58 17.45 -12.91
N SER A 48 -5.45 17.11 -13.52
CA SER A 48 -4.97 17.79 -14.71
C SER A 48 -5.81 17.55 -15.97
N SER A 49 -6.78 16.62 -15.93
CA SER A 49 -7.67 16.27 -17.06
C SER A 49 -6.94 15.97 -18.38
N ARG A 50 -5.67 15.53 -18.31
CA ARG A 50 -4.88 15.20 -19.49
C ARG A 50 -5.46 13.98 -20.20
N ALA A 51 -5.57 14.06 -21.53
CA ALA A 51 -6.04 12.96 -22.38
C ALA A 51 -5.27 11.64 -22.15
N ASN A 52 -3.97 11.73 -21.83
CA ASN A 52 -3.10 10.58 -21.57
C ASN A 52 -2.87 10.29 -20.08
N GLY A 53 -3.79 10.71 -19.19
CA GLY A 53 -3.61 10.60 -17.73
C GLY A 53 -3.27 9.18 -17.26
N ALA A 54 -3.96 8.16 -17.79
CA ALA A 54 -3.69 6.76 -17.44
C ALA A 54 -2.27 6.31 -17.82
N LEU A 55 -1.75 6.76 -18.97
CA LEU A 55 -0.37 6.46 -19.39
C LEU A 55 0.66 7.13 -18.47
N PHE A 56 0.43 8.40 -18.10
CA PHE A 56 1.31 9.10 -17.15
C PHE A 56 1.32 8.43 -15.78
N ALA A 57 0.15 8.02 -15.27
CA ALA A 57 0.05 7.31 -14.00
C ALA A 57 0.76 5.95 -14.07
N THR A 58 0.61 5.23 -15.18
CA THR A 58 1.30 3.96 -15.42
C THR A 58 2.83 4.15 -15.44
N ALA A 59 3.32 5.18 -16.16
CA ALA A 59 4.74 5.50 -16.21
C ALA A 59 5.30 5.87 -14.82
N LEU A 60 4.56 6.70 -14.06
CA LEU A 60 4.91 7.05 -12.69
C LEU A 60 5.08 5.80 -11.82
N TRP A 61 4.08 4.91 -11.83
CA TRP A 61 4.13 3.68 -11.05
C TRP A 61 5.22 2.73 -11.52
N ALA A 62 5.46 2.62 -12.83
CA ALA A 62 6.55 1.80 -13.36
C ALA A 62 7.91 2.25 -12.81
N VAL A 63 8.18 3.55 -12.77
CA VAL A 63 9.42 4.09 -12.20
C VAL A 63 9.49 3.83 -10.69
N LEU A 64 8.44 4.15 -9.94
CA LEU A 64 8.44 4.02 -8.47
C LEU A 64 8.55 2.57 -8.02
N ILE A 65 7.79 1.65 -8.63
CA ILE A 65 7.84 0.23 -8.29
C ILE A 65 9.18 -0.37 -8.70
N SER A 66 9.72 -0.04 -9.88
CA SER A 66 11.04 -0.54 -10.29
C SER A 66 12.13 -0.08 -9.32
N GLY A 67 12.09 1.19 -8.89
CA GLY A 67 13.01 1.73 -7.89
C GLY A 67 12.87 1.01 -6.54
N PHE A 68 11.65 0.85 -6.03
CA PHE A 68 11.40 0.18 -4.76
C PHE A 68 11.78 -1.31 -4.78
N VAL A 69 11.43 -2.03 -5.84
CA VAL A 69 11.82 -3.43 -6.05
C VAL A 69 13.33 -3.54 -6.17
N GLY A 70 13.99 -2.66 -6.92
CA GLY A 70 15.45 -2.62 -7.01
C GLY A 70 16.12 -2.42 -5.66
N LEU A 71 15.68 -1.42 -4.89
CA LEU A 71 16.15 -1.18 -3.52
C LEU A 71 15.96 -2.42 -2.62
N THR A 72 14.80 -3.06 -2.71
CA THR A 72 14.47 -4.24 -1.89
C THR A 72 15.33 -5.44 -2.27
N VAL A 73 15.44 -5.76 -3.56
CA VAL A 73 16.17 -6.94 -4.04
C VAL A 73 17.66 -6.80 -3.80
N LEU A 74 18.22 -5.60 -3.98
CA LEU A 74 19.67 -5.36 -3.94
C LEU A 74 20.20 -4.97 -2.55
N HIS A 75 19.36 -4.38 -1.69
CA HIS A 75 19.84 -3.80 -0.43
C HIS A 75 19.09 -4.23 0.83
N ALA A 76 17.86 -4.76 0.74
CA ALA A 76 17.15 -5.24 1.92
C ALA A 76 17.75 -6.55 2.44
N PRO A 77 17.80 -6.77 3.77
CA PRO A 77 18.22 -8.05 4.32
C PRO A 77 17.20 -9.15 3.98
N ASP A 78 17.65 -10.40 4.00
CA ASP A 78 16.81 -11.56 3.68
C ASP A 78 15.61 -11.72 4.62
N SER A 79 15.74 -11.26 5.88
CA SER A 79 14.65 -11.19 6.84
C SER A 79 13.50 -10.29 6.40
N VAL A 80 13.76 -9.31 5.53
CA VAL A 80 12.74 -8.47 4.89
C VAL A 80 12.28 -9.10 3.58
N ARG A 81 13.21 -9.40 2.66
CA ARG A 81 12.94 -9.89 1.30
C ARG A 81 12.05 -11.13 1.28
N PHE A 82 12.22 -12.01 2.27
CA PHE A 82 11.53 -13.30 2.35
C PHE A 82 10.57 -13.38 3.53
N SER A 83 10.19 -12.24 4.11
CA SER A 83 9.17 -12.17 5.17
C SER A 83 7.78 -12.56 4.66
N ASP A 84 6.94 -13.10 5.55
CA ASP A 84 5.54 -13.39 5.23
C ASP A 84 4.77 -12.14 4.80
N ALA A 85 5.10 -10.98 5.39
CA ALA A 85 4.52 -9.70 5.01
C ALA A 85 4.86 -9.36 3.55
N MET A 86 6.11 -9.53 3.11
CA MET A 86 6.49 -9.26 1.72
C MET A 86 5.80 -10.19 0.72
N PHE A 87 5.60 -11.46 1.06
CA PHE A 87 4.82 -12.36 0.21
C PHE A 87 3.36 -11.95 0.11
N ALA A 88 2.75 -11.52 1.22
CA ALA A 88 1.38 -11.01 1.22
C ALA A 88 1.26 -9.75 0.36
N TRP A 89 2.13 -8.75 0.56
CA TRP A 89 2.16 -7.53 -0.24
C TRP A 89 2.41 -7.79 -1.72
N GLY A 90 3.34 -8.69 -2.06
CA GLY A 90 3.55 -9.13 -3.44
C GLY A 90 2.27 -9.71 -4.05
N THR A 91 1.59 -10.60 -3.33
CA THR A 91 0.35 -11.25 -3.80
C THR A 91 -0.78 -10.25 -4.03
N VAL A 92 -1.07 -9.37 -3.05
CA VAL A 92 -2.17 -8.41 -3.17
C VAL A 92 -1.89 -7.34 -4.23
N ASN A 93 -0.64 -6.88 -4.36
CA ASN A 93 -0.27 -5.90 -5.38
C ASN A 93 -0.32 -6.51 -6.79
N THR A 94 0.17 -7.74 -6.97
CA THR A 94 0.04 -8.46 -8.25
C THR A 94 -1.43 -8.66 -8.62
N THR A 95 -2.28 -9.00 -7.64
CA THR A 95 -3.72 -9.14 -7.85
C THR A 95 -4.34 -7.82 -8.27
N ALA A 96 -4.10 -6.72 -7.54
CA ALA A 96 -4.61 -5.39 -7.90
C ALA A 96 -4.12 -4.92 -9.28
N THR A 97 -2.88 -5.25 -9.64
CA THR A 97 -2.31 -4.98 -10.96
C THR A 97 -3.07 -5.76 -12.06
N ALA A 98 -3.34 -7.04 -11.84
CA ALA A 98 -4.13 -7.84 -12.78
C ALA A 98 -5.55 -7.28 -12.97
N VAL A 99 -6.19 -6.82 -11.88
CA VAL A 99 -7.51 -6.16 -11.96
C VAL A 99 -7.41 -4.84 -12.73
N THR A 100 -6.34 -4.05 -12.51
CA THR A 100 -6.07 -2.81 -13.26
C THR A 100 -5.92 -3.08 -14.75
N ILE A 101 -5.15 -4.11 -15.13
CA ILE A 101 -5.01 -4.55 -16.52
C ILE A 101 -6.38 -4.95 -17.10
N GLY A 102 -7.20 -5.70 -16.34
CA GLY A 102 -8.57 -6.01 -16.73
C GLY A 102 -9.42 -4.77 -16.98
N GLY A 103 -9.23 -3.69 -16.19
CA GLY A 103 -9.87 -2.40 -16.42
C GLY A 103 -9.40 -1.70 -17.69
N LEU A 104 -8.09 -1.72 -17.98
CA LEU A 104 -7.53 -1.17 -19.21
C LEU A 104 -8.03 -1.91 -20.46
N LEU A 105 -8.29 -3.21 -20.34
CA LEU A 105 -8.86 -4.04 -21.40
C LEU A 105 -10.40 -3.94 -21.51
N GLY A 106 -11.05 -3.16 -20.64
CA GLY A 106 -12.52 -3.00 -20.63
C GLY A 106 -13.30 -4.19 -20.07
N VAL A 107 -12.62 -5.15 -19.44
CA VAL A 107 -13.23 -6.36 -18.85
C VAL A 107 -13.76 -6.11 -17.44
N ILE A 108 -13.14 -5.18 -16.70
CA ILE A 108 -13.50 -4.84 -15.31
C ILE A 108 -13.94 -3.38 -15.26
N PRO A 109 -15.04 -3.04 -14.55
CA PRO A 109 -15.46 -1.66 -14.38
C PRO A 109 -14.33 -0.77 -13.86
N ALA A 110 -14.15 0.42 -14.45
CA ALA A 110 -13.04 1.32 -14.15
C ALA A 110 -12.93 1.64 -12.64
N GLN A 111 -14.07 1.88 -11.99
CA GLN A 111 -14.13 2.15 -10.56
C GLN A 111 -13.55 0.99 -9.72
N ALA A 112 -13.86 -0.24 -10.09
CA ALA A 112 -13.34 -1.44 -9.42
C ALA A 112 -11.84 -1.61 -9.70
N ALA A 113 -11.43 -1.42 -10.95
CA ALA A 113 -10.08 -1.67 -11.42
C ALA A 113 -9.05 -0.65 -10.93
N PHE A 114 -9.37 0.64 -10.96
CA PHE A 114 -8.41 1.70 -10.70
C PHE A 114 -8.38 2.19 -9.25
N TRP A 115 -9.44 1.94 -8.47
CA TRP A 115 -9.52 2.40 -7.08
C TRP A 115 -9.83 1.30 -6.07
N HIS A 116 -10.94 0.55 -6.21
CA HIS A 116 -11.34 -0.44 -5.20
C HIS A 116 -10.30 -1.55 -5.04
N ALA A 117 -9.71 -2.03 -6.15
CA ALA A 117 -8.68 -3.05 -6.11
C ALA A 117 -7.49 -2.64 -5.22
N TRP A 118 -7.09 -1.37 -5.29
CA TRP A 118 -5.93 -0.85 -4.58
C TRP A 118 -6.22 -0.50 -3.12
N VAL A 119 -7.41 0.03 -2.82
CA VAL A 119 -7.86 0.18 -1.42
C VAL A 119 -8.01 -1.19 -0.76
N GLY A 120 -8.61 -2.16 -1.46
CA GLY A 120 -8.74 -3.54 -0.98
C GLY A 120 -7.39 -4.21 -0.75
N ALA A 121 -6.45 -4.09 -1.70
CA ALA A 121 -5.10 -4.61 -1.55
C ALA A 121 -4.38 -3.99 -0.34
N THR A 122 -4.53 -2.68 -0.13
CA THR A 122 -3.94 -1.97 1.01
C THR A 122 -4.54 -2.45 2.34
N ALA A 123 -5.88 -2.57 2.41
CA ALA A 123 -6.56 -3.06 3.61
C ALA A 123 -6.14 -4.49 3.96
N ILE A 124 -6.12 -5.40 2.97
CA ILE A 124 -5.70 -6.79 3.15
C ILE A 124 -4.22 -6.85 3.53
N GLY A 125 -3.35 -6.11 2.84
CA GLY A 125 -1.92 -6.06 3.13
C GLY A 125 -1.63 -5.63 4.57
N TYR A 126 -2.36 -4.64 5.09
CA TYR A 126 -2.22 -4.23 6.48
C TYR A 126 -2.82 -5.19 7.49
N CYS A 127 -3.99 -5.77 7.23
CA CYS A 127 -4.56 -6.81 8.07
C CYS A 127 -3.57 -8.00 8.21
N TRP A 128 -2.99 -8.43 7.08
CA TRP A 128 -2.02 -9.52 7.05
C TRP A 128 -0.73 -9.15 7.78
N THR A 129 -0.15 -7.97 7.49
CA THR A 129 1.04 -7.47 8.18
C THR A 129 0.82 -7.42 9.69
N GLY A 130 -0.36 -6.94 10.12
CA GLY A 130 -0.75 -6.88 11.52
C GLY A 130 -0.82 -8.25 12.18
N GLY A 131 -1.47 -9.22 11.52
CA GLY A 131 -1.56 -10.61 12.02
C GLY A 131 -0.20 -11.30 12.12
N VAL A 132 0.67 -11.11 11.13
CA VAL A 132 2.05 -11.64 11.16
C VAL A 132 2.84 -11.07 12.35
N LEU A 133 2.72 -9.77 12.61
CA LEU A 133 3.42 -9.12 13.72
C LEU A 133 2.87 -9.52 15.10
N GLU A 134 1.55 -9.68 15.23
CA GLU A 134 0.92 -10.25 16.44
C GLU A 134 1.45 -11.65 16.72
N GLY A 135 1.46 -12.53 15.71
CA GLY A 135 1.99 -13.89 15.83
C GLY A 135 3.49 -13.94 16.15
N ALA A 136 4.25 -12.93 15.73
CA ALA A 136 5.67 -12.78 16.02
C ALA A 136 5.97 -12.12 17.38
N GLY A 137 4.97 -11.93 18.25
CA GLY A 137 5.15 -11.34 19.58
C GLY A 137 5.39 -9.83 19.56
N GLN A 138 4.96 -9.12 18.50
CA GLN A 138 5.07 -7.67 18.36
C GLN A 138 3.70 -6.98 18.35
N PRO A 139 2.86 -7.17 19.40
CA PRO A 139 1.46 -6.76 19.39
C PRO A 139 1.27 -5.25 19.20
N VAL A 140 2.16 -4.43 19.76
CA VAL A 140 2.07 -2.96 19.62
C VAL A 140 2.18 -2.53 18.15
N ARG A 141 3.08 -3.15 17.39
CA ARG A 141 3.22 -2.89 15.95
C ARG A 141 2.07 -3.50 15.16
N GLY A 142 1.75 -4.77 15.46
CA GLY A 142 0.69 -5.52 14.80
C GLY A 142 -0.66 -4.81 14.86
N ARG A 143 -1.08 -4.35 16.03
CA ARG A 143 -2.33 -3.59 16.22
C ARG A 143 -2.38 -2.28 15.44
N GLY A 144 -1.24 -1.62 15.26
CA GLY A 144 -1.16 -0.41 14.44
C GLY A 144 -1.52 -0.69 12.97
N TYR A 145 -1.00 -1.79 12.42
CA TYR A 145 -1.35 -2.22 11.07
C TYR A 145 -2.78 -2.79 10.97
N LEU A 146 -3.24 -3.57 11.95
CA LEU A 146 -4.64 -4.03 11.98
C LEU A 146 -5.61 -2.85 11.98
N GLY A 147 -5.35 -1.82 12.79
CA GLY A 147 -6.14 -0.59 12.80
C GLY A 147 -6.14 0.14 11.46
N ALA A 148 -4.98 0.24 10.80
CA ALA A 148 -4.92 0.77 9.44
C ALA A 148 -5.70 -0.08 8.43
N GLY A 149 -5.68 -1.40 8.56
CA GLY A 149 -6.50 -2.32 7.78
C GLY A 149 -8.00 -2.06 7.95
N VAL A 150 -8.46 -1.85 9.19
CA VAL A 150 -9.85 -1.47 9.49
C VAL A 150 -10.20 -0.12 8.85
N VAL A 151 -9.34 0.89 8.93
CA VAL A 151 -9.55 2.18 8.25
C VAL A 151 -9.67 1.96 6.73
N GLY A 152 -8.85 1.09 6.15
CA GLY A 152 -8.93 0.73 4.73
C GLY A 152 -10.24 0.04 4.36
N LEU A 153 -10.74 -0.87 5.19
CA LEU A 153 -12.04 -1.51 5.00
C LEU A 153 -13.19 -0.49 5.08
N CYS A 154 -13.13 0.45 6.02
CA CYS A 154 -14.09 1.54 6.10
C CYS A 154 -14.05 2.43 4.84
N LEU A 155 -12.86 2.80 4.37
CA LEU A 155 -12.70 3.56 3.14
C LEU A 155 -13.27 2.80 1.94
N LEU A 156 -13.02 1.50 1.84
CA LEU A 156 -13.58 0.64 0.79
C LEU A 156 -15.11 0.59 0.86
N ALA A 157 -15.69 0.44 2.05
CA ALA A 157 -17.14 0.43 2.24
C ALA A 157 -17.78 1.76 1.83
N VAL A 158 -17.19 2.89 2.23
CA VAL A 158 -17.64 4.22 1.80
C VAL A 158 -17.53 4.37 0.29
N GLY A 159 -16.43 3.94 -0.32
CA GLY A 159 -16.25 3.97 -1.78
C GLY A 159 -17.23 3.07 -2.54
N ALA A 160 -17.67 1.96 -1.95
CA ALA A 160 -18.65 1.07 -2.55
C ALA A 160 -20.07 1.67 -2.58
N VAL A 161 -20.46 2.44 -1.56
CA VAL A 161 -21.82 2.98 -1.42
C VAL A 161 -21.96 4.44 -1.83
N ALA A 162 -20.86 5.21 -1.76
CA ALA A 162 -20.86 6.65 -1.92
C ALA A 162 -19.61 7.15 -2.68
N PHE A 163 -19.20 6.43 -3.72
CA PHE A 163 -18.03 6.78 -4.53
C PHE A 163 -17.95 8.23 -5.02
N PRO A 164 -19.05 8.90 -5.43
CA PRO A 164 -18.97 10.29 -5.87
C PRO A 164 -18.41 11.25 -4.80
N LEU A 165 -18.57 10.92 -3.51
CA LEU A 165 -18.00 11.68 -2.39
C LEU A 165 -16.49 11.45 -2.23
N VAL A 166 -16.00 10.31 -2.73
CA VAL A 166 -14.60 9.88 -2.61
C VAL A 166 -13.80 10.26 -3.83
N SER A 167 -14.37 10.15 -5.03
CA SER A 167 -13.67 10.34 -6.30
C SER A 167 -12.89 11.65 -6.44
N PRO A 168 -13.30 12.80 -5.87
CA PRO A 168 -12.53 14.04 -6.00
C PRO A 168 -11.12 13.97 -5.42
N VAL A 169 -10.91 13.15 -4.39
CA VAL A 169 -9.67 13.06 -3.59
C VAL A 169 -9.25 11.61 -3.27
N GLY A 170 -9.85 10.63 -3.93
CA GLY A 170 -9.78 9.23 -3.56
C GLY A 170 -8.35 8.67 -3.55
N TYR A 171 -7.47 9.16 -4.43
CA TYR A 171 -6.07 8.73 -4.43
C TYR A 171 -5.26 9.41 -3.33
N LEU A 172 -5.61 10.62 -2.88
CA LEU A 172 -4.98 11.22 -1.69
C LEU A 172 -5.36 10.47 -0.42
N ALA A 173 -6.62 10.04 -0.30
CA ALA A 173 -7.06 9.22 0.82
C ALA A 173 -6.29 7.89 0.84
N LEU A 174 -6.08 7.28 -0.33
CA LEU A 174 -5.25 6.09 -0.47
C LEU A 174 -3.76 6.37 -0.19
N ALA A 175 -3.23 7.53 -0.57
CA ALA A 175 -1.86 7.95 -0.26
C ALA A 175 -1.64 8.01 1.25
N ALA A 176 -2.56 8.64 1.98
CA ALA A 176 -2.53 8.74 3.44
C ALA A 176 -2.62 7.36 4.08
N LEU A 177 -3.61 6.56 3.66
CA LEU A 177 -3.80 5.20 4.15
C LEU A 177 -2.57 4.32 3.93
N HIS A 178 -1.91 4.43 2.77
CA HIS A 178 -0.74 3.64 2.42
C HIS A 178 0.56 4.14 3.10
N ALA A 179 0.77 5.44 3.24
CA ALA A 179 2.05 5.95 3.72
C ALA A 179 2.14 5.99 5.25
N LEU A 180 1.06 6.42 5.91
CA LEU A 180 1.08 6.74 7.33
C LEU A 180 1.36 5.53 8.24
N PRO A 181 0.78 4.33 8.04
CA PRO A 181 1.05 3.20 8.91
C PRO A 181 2.54 2.85 8.97
N MET A 182 3.22 2.86 7.82
CA MET A 182 4.66 2.60 7.74
C MET A 182 5.48 3.73 8.38
N ALA A 183 5.15 5.00 8.11
CA ALA A 183 5.84 6.14 8.70
C ALA A 183 5.70 6.20 10.23
N LEU A 184 4.52 5.83 10.74
CA LEU A 184 4.23 5.77 12.17
C LEU A 184 4.85 4.54 12.83
N ASP A 185 5.04 3.43 12.11
CA ASP A 185 5.69 2.24 12.64
C ASP A 185 7.19 2.48 12.93
N VAL A 186 7.84 3.31 12.10
CA VAL A 186 9.21 3.78 12.36
C VAL A 186 9.29 4.61 13.64
N ARG A 187 8.21 5.32 13.99
CA ARG A 187 8.07 6.08 15.24
C ARG A 187 7.48 5.19 16.33
N THR A 188 8.29 4.24 16.80
CA THR A 188 7.87 3.19 17.74
C THR A 188 7.33 3.69 19.08
N SER A 189 7.56 4.96 19.43
CA SER A 189 7.08 5.58 20.67
C SER A 189 5.56 5.76 20.75
N LEU A 190 4.84 5.69 19.64
CA LEU A 190 3.38 5.90 19.63
C LEU A 190 2.61 4.60 19.93
N PRO A 191 1.64 4.61 20.87
CA PRO A 191 0.70 3.52 21.06
C PRO A 191 -0.10 3.18 19.80
N ALA A 192 -0.46 1.91 19.62
CA ALA A 192 -1.20 1.43 18.45
C ALA A 192 -2.52 2.17 18.19
N VAL A 193 -3.25 2.53 19.26
CA VAL A 193 -4.51 3.29 19.16
C VAL A 193 -4.27 4.69 18.59
N HIS A 194 -3.19 5.36 18.97
CA HIS A 194 -2.83 6.66 18.41
C HIS A 194 -2.44 6.55 16.95
N ARG A 195 -1.71 5.49 16.55
CA ARG A 195 -1.38 5.27 15.15
C ARG A 195 -2.63 5.10 14.29
N THR A 196 -3.57 4.27 14.77
CA THR A 196 -4.87 4.05 14.11
C THR A 196 -5.66 5.34 14.01
N GLY A 197 -5.75 6.10 15.12
CA GLY A 197 -6.42 7.39 15.16
C GLY A 197 -5.83 8.40 14.19
N VAL A 198 -4.50 8.52 14.11
CA VAL A 198 -3.82 9.42 13.16
C VAL A 198 -4.12 9.03 11.72
N VAL A 199 -4.05 7.74 11.38
CA VAL A 199 -4.40 7.26 10.02
C VAL A 199 -5.85 7.57 9.69
N GLY A 200 -6.77 7.27 10.60
CA GLY A 200 -8.21 7.54 10.43
C GLY A 200 -8.51 9.02 10.26
N VAL A 201 -7.95 9.87 11.12
CA VAL A 201 -8.10 11.33 11.05
C VAL A 201 -7.55 11.88 9.74
N ALA A 202 -6.38 11.42 9.30
CA ALA A 202 -5.78 11.87 8.04
C ALA A 202 -6.65 11.49 6.83
N VAL A 203 -7.12 10.24 6.77
CA VAL A 203 -8.03 9.79 5.70
C VAL A 203 -9.33 10.59 5.71
N ALA A 204 -9.95 10.76 6.89
CA ALA A 204 -11.18 11.53 7.03
C ALA A 204 -10.99 13.01 6.65
N ALA A 205 -9.89 13.64 7.09
CA ALA A 205 -9.58 15.02 6.75
C ALA A 205 -9.41 15.23 5.24
N VAL A 206 -8.76 14.28 4.54
CA VAL A 206 -8.65 14.32 3.08
C VAL A 206 -10.03 14.22 2.43
N LEU A 207 -10.87 13.29 2.86
CA LEU A 207 -12.23 13.15 2.32
C LEU A 207 -13.08 14.41 2.56
N VAL A 208 -13.04 14.97 3.77
CA VAL A 208 -13.75 16.22 4.10
C VAL A 208 -13.24 17.39 3.25
N ALA A 209 -11.92 17.53 3.08
CA ALA A 209 -11.35 18.56 2.22
C ALA A 209 -11.83 18.38 0.77
N GLY A 210 -11.93 17.14 0.29
CA GLY A 210 -12.49 16.80 -1.02
C GLY A 210 -13.94 17.24 -1.21
N LEU A 211 -14.77 17.13 -0.17
CA LEU A 211 -16.16 17.59 -0.20
C LEU A 211 -16.28 19.12 -0.25
N LEU A 212 -15.31 19.85 0.30
CA LEU A 212 -15.33 21.32 0.31
C LEU A 212 -14.87 21.94 -1.01
N ILE A 213 -14.15 21.19 -1.84
CA ILE A 213 -13.57 21.66 -3.11
C ILE A 213 -14.28 21.11 -4.36
N ALA A 214 -15.17 20.12 -4.18
CA ALA A 214 -15.99 19.52 -5.24
C ALA A 214 -17.26 20.34 -5.49
#